data_AF-A0A4V2BFB0-F1
#
_entry.id   AF-A0A4V2BFB0-F1
#
_cell.length_a   1.000
_cell.length_b   1.000
_cell.length_c   1.000
_cell.angle_alpha   90.00
_cell.angle_beta   90.00
_cell.angle_gamma   90.00
#
_symmetry.space_group_name_H-M   'P 1'
#
loop_
_entity.id
_entity.type
_entity.pdbx_description
1 polymer ?
#
loop_
_entity_poly.entity_id
_entity_poly.type
_entity_poly.pdbx_seq_one_letter_code
_entity_poly.pdbx_strand_id
1 'polypeptide(L)'
;QKLKAIPGEGLNIPLYILGSSLYSARLAALLGRPYAFAGHFAPQMMDDAFALYVREFRPSEHLSEPYKMVGVQVIAAPTDEEANFLSTSLYQRFLSLIRGRLHRSQPPIESMDGLWNPQEEHAVKSMMSVAVIGGPEKVARGLELLKARTGASEFIITSDVFNKNHKERSYELIMGGRSWNNSGTY
;
A
#
# COMPACT_ATOMS: atom_id res chain seq x y z
N GLN A 1 -17.09 31.14 -13.54
CA GLN A 1 -17.32 30.99 -12.09
C GLN A 1 -15.99 30.63 -11.43
N LYS A 2 -15.51 31.39 -10.43
CA LYS A 2 -14.24 31.05 -9.73
C LYS A 2 -14.51 29.88 -8.78
N LEU A 3 -13.71 28.82 -8.89
CA LEU A 3 -13.78 27.66 -8.00
C LEU A 3 -13.34 28.10 -6.59
N LYS A 4 -14.11 27.77 -5.56
CA LYS A 4 -13.76 27.99 -4.16
C LYS A 4 -13.67 26.64 -3.45
N ALA A 5 -12.54 26.34 -2.82
CA ALA A 5 -12.40 25.16 -1.98
C ALA A 5 -12.99 25.45 -0.60
N ILE A 6 -14.09 24.78 -0.24
CA ILE A 6 -14.70 24.89 1.11
C ILE A 6 -14.80 23.47 1.70
N PRO A 7 -14.16 23.20 2.86
CA PRO A 7 -13.20 24.06 3.56
C PRO A 7 -11.86 24.15 2.78
N GLY A 8 -11.09 25.23 2.97
CA GLY A 8 -9.72 25.34 2.44
C GLY A 8 -9.36 26.58 1.63
N GLU A 9 -10.28 27.53 1.45
CA GLU A 9 -10.01 28.79 0.74
C GLU A 9 -8.87 29.55 1.44
N GLY A 10 -7.80 29.86 0.69
CA GLY A 10 -6.62 30.56 1.19
C GLY A 10 -5.58 29.68 1.89
N LEU A 11 -5.82 28.38 2.08
CA LEU A 11 -4.82 27.46 2.64
C LEU A 11 -3.84 26.98 1.57
N ASN A 12 -2.56 26.92 1.94
CA ASN A 12 -1.52 26.32 1.11
C ASN A 12 -1.46 24.81 1.40
N ILE A 13 -2.36 24.05 0.79
CA ILE A 13 -2.43 22.59 0.99
C ILE A 13 -1.34 21.90 0.15
N PRO A 14 -0.44 21.09 0.75
CA PRO A 14 0.55 20.34 0.00
C PRO A 14 -0.10 19.38 -1.00
N LEU A 15 0.34 19.45 -2.25
CA LEU A 15 -0.16 18.57 -3.31
C LEU A 15 0.73 17.35 -3.49
N TYR A 16 0.08 16.19 -3.55
CA TYR A 16 0.69 14.88 -3.72
C TYR A 16 0.19 14.25 -5.03
N ILE A 17 1.06 13.54 -5.73
CA ILE A 17 0.65 12.71 -6.87
C ILE A 17 0.63 11.26 -6.40
N LEU A 18 -0.57 10.68 -6.35
CA LEU A 18 -0.79 9.25 -6.20
C LEU A 18 -0.95 8.62 -7.59
N GLY A 19 -0.25 7.52 -7.84
CA GLY A 19 -0.40 6.83 -9.12
C GLY A 19 0.05 5.38 -9.11
N SER A 20 -0.20 4.71 -10.22
CA SER A 20 0.07 3.28 -10.45
C SER A 20 0.66 3.02 -11.83
N SER A 21 1.30 4.03 -12.43
CA SER A 21 1.85 3.96 -13.78
C SER A 21 3.09 4.83 -13.96
N LEU A 22 3.90 4.51 -14.98
CA LEU A 22 5.06 5.33 -15.35
C LEU A 22 4.69 6.76 -15.75
N TYR A 23 3.49 6.97 -16.31
CA TYR A 23 3.00 8.31 -16.63
C TYR A 23 2.88 9.18 -15.37
N SER A 24 2.25 8.64 -14.32
CA SER A 24 2.10 9.36 -13.05
C SER A 24 3.43 9.68 -12.38
N ALA A 25 4.41 8.77 -12.47
CA ALA A 25 5.77 8.99 -11.97
C ALA A 25 6.46 10.13 -12.71
N ARG A 26 6.42 10.12 -14.05
CA ARG A 26 6.97 11.22 -14.87
C ARG A 26 6.28 12.55 -14.57
N LEU A 27 4.97 12.56 -14.41
CA LEU A 27 4.23 13.77 -14.06
C LEU A 27 4.68 14.34 -12.70
N ALA A 28 4.81 13.49 -11.68
CA ALA A 28 5.29 13.89 -10.36
C ALA A 28 6.71 14.44 -10.41
N ALA A 29 7.57 13.81 -11.23
CA ALA A 29 8.95 14.22 -11.42
C ALA A 29 9.06 15.61 -12.06
N LEU A 30 8.33 15.84 -13.15
CA LEU A 30 8.34 17.11 -13.89
C LEU A 30 7.75 18.27 -13.09
N LEU A 31 6.78 18.00 -12.22
CA LEU A 31 6.17 19.00 -11.34
C LEU A 31 6.93 19.19 -10.02
N GLY A 32 7.97 18.39 -9.75
CA GLY A 32 8.72 18.43 -8.50
C GLY A 32 7.84 18.19 -7.27
N ARG A 33 6.95 17.20 -7.32
CA ARG A 33 5.96 16.89 -6.28
C ARG A 33 6.27 15.59 -5.55
N PRO A 34 5.83 15.42 -4.29
CA PRO A 34 5.85 14.13 -3.63
C PRO A 34 5.08 13.07 -4.43
N TYR A 35 5.62 11.87 -4.50
CA TYR A 35 5.05 10.77 -5.29
C TYR A 35 4.72 9.55 -4.42
N ALA A 36 3.43 9.20 -4.37
CA ALA A 36 2.95 7.95 -3.80
C ALA A 36 2.67 6.94 -4.92
N PHE A 37 3.33 5.77 -4.88
CA PHE A 37 3.03 4.68 -5.81
C PHE A 37 2.12 3.65 -5.16
N ALA A 38 1.03 3.27 -5.83
CA ALA A 38 0.11 2.22 -5.36
C ALA A 38 0.68 0.81 -5.60
N GLY A 39 1.69 0.43 -4.82
CA GLY A 39 2.37 -0.87 -4.92
C GLY A 39 1.43 -2.06 -4.70
N HIS A 40 0.41 -1.91 -3.86
CA HIS A 40 -0.66 -2.91 -3.67
C HIS A 40 -1.59 -3.10 -4.88
N PHE A 41 -1.55 -2.21 -5.87
CA PHE A 41 -2.37 -2.27 -7.09
C PHE A 41 -1.56 -2.66 -8.33
N ALA A 42 -0.33 -2.16 -8.46
CA ALA A 42 0.52 -2.43 -9.62
C ALA A 42 1.97 -2.74 -9.22
N PRO A 43 2.22 -3.78 -8.41
CA PRO A 43 3.52 -4.01 -7.78
C PRO A 43 4.66 -4.18 -8.79
N GLN A 44 4.38 -4.73 -9.97
CA GLN A 44 5.38 -5.02 -11.00
C GLN A 44 5.95 -3.74 -11.65
N MET A 45 5.23 -2.61 -11.59
CA MET A 45 5.67 -1.33 -12.15
C MET A 45 6.32 -0.42 -11.11
N MET A 46 6.35 -0.81 -9.83
CA MET A 46 6.72 0.08 -8.73
C MET A 46 8.18 0.54 -8.82
N ASP A 47 9.12 -0.39 -9.01
CA ASP A 47 10.54 -0.06 -9.06
C ASP A 47 10.87 0.85 -10.26
N ASP A 48 10.33 0.51 -11.44
CA ASP A 48 10.51 1.31 -12.65
C ASP A 48 9.91 2.71 -12.50
N ALA A 49 8.74 2.81 -11.85
CA ALA A 49 8.10 4.09 -11.58
C ALA A 49 8.94 4.96 -10.63
N PHE A 50 9.50 4.39 -9.56
CA PHE A 50 10.38 5.16 -8.67
C PHE A 50 11.71 5.52 -9.32
N ALA A 51 12.31 4.62 -10.09
CA ALA A 51 13.53 4.89 -10.83
C ALA A 51 13.31 6.03 -11.84
N LEU A 52 12.18 6.00 -12.55
CA LEU A 52 11.76 7.06 -13.46
C LEU A 52 11.53 8.39 -12.73
N TYR A 53 10.81 8.36 -11.61
CA TYR A 53 10.53 9.55 -10.80
C TYR A 53 11.82 10.23 -10.35
N VAL A 54 12.77 9.48 -9.80
CA VAL A 54 14.06 10.02 -9.35
C VAL A 54 14.90 10.53 -10.52
N ARG A 55 14.97 9.78 -11.63
CA ARG A 55 15.78 10.15 -12.80
C ARG A 55 15.31 11.43 -13.48
N GLU A 56 14.00 11.64 -13.56
CA GLU A 56 13.41 12.79 -14.26
C GLU A 56 12.99 13.93 -13.30
N PHE A 57 13.33 13.83 -12.01
CA PHE A 57 12.90 14.78 -11.00
C PHE A 57 13.45 16.18 -11.28
N ARG A 58 12.57 17.18 -11.19
CA ARG A 58 12.92 18.60 -11.27
C ARG A 58 12.59 19.25 -9.93
N PRO A 59 13.58 19.82 -9.22
CA PRO A 59 13.30 20.62 -8.04
C PRO A 59 12.26 21.70 -8.32
N SER A 60 11.39 21.95 -7.35
CA SER A 60 10.35 22.98 -7.41
C SER A 60 10.37 23.81 -6.13
N GLU A 61 9.51 24.82 -6.04
CA GLU A 61 9.28 25.56 -4.79
C GLU A 61 8.79 24.67 -3.63
N HIS A 62 8.32 23.45 -3.91
CA HIS A 62 7.79 22.52 -2.93
C HIS A 62 8.77 21.46 -2.45
N LEU A 63 9.70 21.05 -3.33
CA LEU A 63 10.68 20.00 -3.02
C LEU A 63 12.00 20.28 -3.73
N SER A 64 13.08 20.27 -2.95
CA SER A 64 14.46 20.31 -3.46
C SER A 64 14.98 18.94 -3.92
N GLU A 65 14.39 17.86 -3.42
CA GLU A 65 14.79 16.48 -3.68
C GLU A 65 13.57 15.54 -3.83
N PRO A 66 13.72 14.37 -4.50
CA PRO A 66 12.61 13.44 -4.69
C PRO A 66 12.04 12.90 -3.37
N TYR A 67 10.72 12.94 -3.22
CA TYR A 67 10.02 12.41 -2.05
C TYR A 67 9.11 11.24 -2.45
N LYS A 68 9.44 10.03 -1.99
CA LYS A 68 8.77 8.77 -2.39
C LYS A 68 7.96 8.19 -1.25
N MET A 69 6.76 7.71 -1.56
CA MET A 69 5.93 6.94 -0.64
C MET A 69 5.40 5.69 -1.32
N VAL A 70 5.21 4.61 -0.57
CA VAL A 70 4.68 3.35 -1.08
C VAL A 70 3.33 3.05 -0.45
N GLY A 71 2.31 2.89 -1.29
CA GLY A 71 1.05 2.27 -0.91
C GLY A 71 1.19 0.76 -0.84
N VAL A 72 1.23 0.18 0.35
CA VAL A 72 1.52 -1.24 0.59
C VAL A 72 0.41 -1.92 1.38
N GLN A 73 0.13 -3.17 1.01
CA GLN A 73 -0.72 -4.05 1.77
C GLN A 73 0.07 -4.66 2.93
N VAL A 74 -0.40 -4.50 4.15
CA VAL A 74 0.22 -5.12 5.33
C VAL A 74 -0.85 -5.84 6.16
N ILE A 75 -0.60 -7.12 6.43
CA ILE A 75 -1.43 -7.94 7.33
C ILE A 75 -0.53 -8.44 8.44
N ALA A 76 -0.70 -7.85 9.62
CA ALA A 76 0.01 -8.22 10.82
C ALA A 76 -0.93 -8.99 11.77
N ALA A 77 -0.43 -10.07 12.34
CA ALA A 77 -1.09 -10.83 13.39
C ALA A 77 -0.08 -11.21 14.49
N PRO A 78 -0.51 -11.72 15.64
CA PRO A 78 0.40 -12.23 16.67
C PRO A 78 1.43 -13.25 16.16
N THR A 79 1.05 -14.10 15.20
CA THR A 79 1.95 -15.08 14.58
C THR A 79 1.91 -15.05 13.06
N ASP A 80 2.92 -15.65 12.42
CA ASP A 80 2.97 -15.81 10.97
C ASP A 80 1.81 -16.67 10.46
N GLU A 81 1.45 -17.72 11.18
CA GLU A 81 0.35 -18.63 10.84
C GLU A 81 -0.99 -17.90 10.84
N GLU A 82 -1.26 -17.11 11.87
CA GLU A 82 -2.48 -16.31 11.94
C GLU A 82 -2.53 -15.26 10.83
N ALA A 83 -1.41 -14.57 10.55
CA ALA A 83 -1.37 -13.60 9.46
C ALA A 83 -1.62 -14.26 8.09
N ASN A 84 -1.05 -15.44 7.85
CA ASN A 84 -1.27 -16.22 6.63
C ASN A 84 -2.74 -16.66 6.52
N PHE A 85 -3.33 -17.17 7.60
CA PHE A 85 -4.76 -17.52 7.63
C PHE A 85 -5.63 -16.31 7.30
N LEU A 86 -5.40 -15.16 7.94
CA LEU A 86 -6.17 -13.93 7.68
C LEU A 86 -6.02 -13.45 6.24
N SER A 87 -4.82 -13.60 5.65
CA SER A 87 -4.54 -13.19 4.28
C SER A 87 -5.32 -13.98 3.22
N THR A 88 -5.86 -15.15 3.54
CA THR A 88 -6.71 -15.91 2.59
C THR A 88 -7.98 -15.14 2.20
N SER A 89 -8.47 -14.24 3.03
CA SER A 89 -9.58 -13.33 2.67
C SER A 89 -9.20 -12.44 1.49
N LEU A 90 -7.97 -11.92 1.52
CA LEU A 90 -7.41 -11.07 0.47
C LEU A 90 -7.17 -11.86 -0.81
N TYR A 91 -6.63 -13.08 -0.69
CA TYR A 91 -6.44 -13.98 -1.83
C TYR A 91 -7.76 -14.34 -2.52
N GLN A 92 -8.81 -14.65 -1.75
CA GLN A 92 -10.16 -14.87 -2.29
C GLN A 92 -10.69 -13.65 -3.06
N ARG A 93 -10.43 -12.43 -2.56
CA ARG A 93 -10.82 -11.19 -3.26
C ARG A 93 -10.11 -11.06 -4.61
N PHE A 94 -8.78 -11.20 -4.64
CA PHE A 94 -8.03 -11.10 -5.90
C PHE A 94 -8.37 -12.23 -6.88
N LEU A 95 -8.59 -13.45 -6.39
CA LEU A 95 -9.07 -14.56 -7.21
C LEU A 95 -10.42 -14.23 -7.84
N SER A 96 -11.34 -13.64 -7.07
CA SER A 96 -12.65 -13.21 -7.59
C SER A 96 -12.52 -12.13 -8.67
N LEU A 97 -11.62 -11.17 -8.47
CA LEU A 97 -11.33 -10.12 -9.46
C LEU A 97 -10.79 -10.70 -10.77
N ILE A 98 -9.83 -11.63 -10.70
CA ILE A 98 -9.29 -12.32 -11.88
C ILE A 98 -10.38 -13.10 -12.63
N ARG A 99 -11.34 -13.67 -11.89
CA ARG A 99 -12.51 -14.37 -12.44
C ARG A 99 -13.63 -13.43 -12.92
N GLY A 100 -13.44 -12.12 -12.87
CA GLY A 100 -14.44 -11.13 -13.27
C GLY A 100 -15.67 -11.07 -12.36
N ARG A 101 -15.54 -11.50 -11.10
CA ARG A 101 -16.64 -11.55 -10.13
C ARG A 101 -16.43 -10.52 -9.03
N LEU A 102 -17.42 -9.65 -8.85
CA LEU A 102 -17.45 -8.73 -7.72
C LEU A 102 -18.27 -9.36 -6.59
N HIS A 103 -17.61 -9.67 -5.48
CA HIS A 103 -18.25 -10.24 -4.29
C HIS A 103 -17.88 -9.42 -3.05
N ARG A 104 -18.73 -9.54 -2.02
CA ARG A 104 -18.37 -9.06 -0.68
C ARG A 104 -17.12 -9.79 -0.20
N SER A 105 -16.34 -9.13 0.65
CA SER A 105 -15.20 -9.77 1.31
C SER A 105 -15.65 -11.08 1.97
N GLN A 106 -14.87 -12.14 1.79
CA GLN A 106 -15.15 -13.47 2.33
C GLN A 106 -14.34 -13.68 3.61
N PRO A 107 -14.83 -14.48 4.57
CA PRO A 107 -14.06 -14.84 5.74
C PRO A 107 -12.78 -15.61 5.34
N PRO A 108 -11.74 -15.57 6.19
CA PRO A 108 -10.54 -16.37 5.97
C PRO A 108 -10.88 -17.86 6.04
N ILE A 109 -10.14 -18.65 5.28
CA ILE A 109 -10.26 -20.10 5.15
C ILE A 109 -8.91 -20.75 5.45
N GLU A 110 -8.91 -22.04 5.75
CA GLU A 110 -7.70 -22.77 6.16
C GLU A 110 -6.66 -22.87 5.03
N SER A 111 -7.11 -23.07 3.78
CA SER A 111 -6.23 -23.09 2.63
C SER A 111 -6.94 -22.59 1.37
N MET A 112 -6.17 -21.97 0.48
CA MET A 112 -6.60 -21.64 -0.89
C MET A 112 -6.48 -22.84 -1.84
N ASP A 113 -5.85 -23.92 -1.40
CA ASP A 113 -5.69 -25.14 -2.20
C ASP A 113 -7.06 -25.72 -2.57
N GLY A 114 -7.21 -26.09 -3.83
CA GLY A 114 -8.48 -26.53 -4.39
C GLY A 114 -9.46 -25.41 -4.76
N LEU A 115 -9.22 -24.16 -4.36
CA LEU A 115 -10.02 -23.01 -4.82
C LEU A 115 -9.47 -22.34 -6.06
N TRP A 116 -8.15 -22.29 -6.21
CA TRP A 116 -7.45 -21.79 -7.40
C TRP A 116 -6.75 -22.91 -8.17
N ASN A 117 -6.50 -22.68 -9.46
CA ASN A 117 -5.55 -23.47 -10.23
C ASN A 117 -4.14 -22.82 -10.17
N PRO A 118 -3.07 -23.50 -10.65
CA PRO A 118 -1.71 -22.97 -10.57
C PRO A 118 -1.50 -21.60 -11.27
N GLN A 119 -2.22 -21.33 -12.36
CA GLN A 119 -2.14 -20.06 -13.08
C GLN A 119 -2.80 -18.93 -12.28
N GLU A 120 -3.96 -19.21 -11.69
CA GLU A 120 -4.67 -18.27 -10.82
C GLU A 120 -3.89 -17.97 -9.55
N GLU A 121 -3.31 -19.00 -8.91
CA GLU A 121 -2.43 -18.86 -7.76
C GLU A 121 -1.25 -17.93 -8.08
N HIS A 122 -0.56 -18.18 -9.20
CA HIS A 122 0.55 -17.34 -9.63
C HIS A 122 0.12 -15.89 -9.86
N ALA A 123 -1.02 -15.67 -10.52
CA ALA A 123 -1.55 -14.34 -10.77
C ALA A 123 -1.89 -13.60 -9.45
N VAL A 124 -2.56 -14.26 -8.50
CA VAL A 124 -2.87 -13.69 -7.18
C VAL A 124 -1.58 -13.36 -6.41
N LYS A 125 -0.63 -14.30 -6.34
CA LYS A 125 0.64 -14.08 -5.64
C LYS A 125 1.48 -12.97 -6.28
N SER A 126 1.45 -12.84 -7.62
CA SER A 126 2.13 -11.76 -8.34
C SER A 126 1.56 -10.38 -7.96
N MET A 127 0.24 -10.25 -7.86
CA MET A 127 -0.42 -9.02 -7.38
C MET A 127 -0.08 -8.68 -5.92
N MET A 128 0.35 -9.67 -5.13
CA MET A 128 0.73 -9.54 -3.73
C MET A 128 2.25 -9.49 -3.52
N SER A 129 3.05 -9.36 -4.58
CA SER A 129 4.51 -9.46 -4.51
C SER A 129 5.20 -8.35 -3.68
N VAL A 130 4.48 -7.27 -3.36
CA VAL A 130 4.94 -6.17 -2.48
C VAL A 130 4.24 -6.21 -1.10
N ALA A 131 3.25 -7.09 -0.90
CA ALA A 131 2.54 -7.20 0.37
C ALA A 131 3.46 -7.72 1.48
N VAL A 132 3.25 -7.22 2.70
CA VAL A 132 3.98 -7.64 3.89
C VAL A 132 3.02 -8.37 4.82
N ILE A 133 3.18 -9.68 4.96
CA ILE A 133 2.25 -10.54 5.71
C ILE A 133 3.04 -11.38 6.71
N GLY A 134 2.69 -11.26 7.99
CA GLY A 134 3.33 -12.05 9.04
C GLY A 134 3.07 -11.58 10.48
N GLY A 135 3.83 -12.19 11.38
CA GLY A 135 4.01 -11.75 12.75
C GLY A 135 4.81 -10.44 12.84
N PRO A 136 4.93 -9.85 14.04
CA PRO A 136 5.54 -8.53 14.23
C PRO A 136 6.97 -8.40 13.67
N GLU A 137 7.81 -9.41 13.91
CA GLU A 137 9.20 -9.41 13.44
C GLU A 137 9.29 -9.46 11.91
N LYS A 138 8.48 -10.33 11.28
CA LYS A 138 8.45 -10.48 9.82
C LYS A 138 7.90 -9.22 9.15
N VAL A 139 6.90 -8.59 9.75
CA VAL A 139 6.34 -7.31 9.29
C VAL A 139 7.38 -6.20 9.37
N ALA A 140 8.05 -6.04 10.52
CA ALA A 140 9.11 -5.04 10.69
C ALA A 140 10.23 -5.24 9.65
N ARG A 141 10.71 -6.49 9.51
CA ARG A 141 11.74 -6.83 8.53
C ARG A 141 11.28 -6.59 7.09
N GLY A 142 10.04 -6.95 6.75
CA GLY A 142 9.48 -6.75 5.42
C GLY A 142 9.38 -5.28 5.04
N LEU A 143 8.94 -4.42 5.97
CA LEU A 143 8.89 -2.98 5.76
C LEU A 143 10.28 -2.35 5.63
N GLU A 144 11.26 -2.79 6.42
CA GLU A 144 12.66 -2.33 6.28
C GLU A 144 13.27 -2.75 4.95
N LEU A 145 13.03 -3.98 4.49
CA LEU A 145 13.47 -4.42 3.16
C LEU A 145 12.81 -3.61 2.05
N LEU A 146 11.51 -3.33 2.17
CA LEU A 146 10.78 -2.52 1.20
C LEU A 146 11.31 -1.08 1.18
N LYS A 147 11.61 -0.50 2.35
CA LYS A 147 12.23 0.82 2.48
C LYS A 147 13.60 0.84 1.83
N ALA A 148 14.46 -0.15 2.11
CA ALA A 148 15.79 -0.23 1.52
C ALA A 148 15.75 -0.38 -0.01
N ARG A 149 14.85 -1.23 -0.53
CA ARG A 149 14.65 -1.44 -1.98
C ARG A 149 14.18 -0.18 -2.69
N THR A 150 13.20 0.51 -2.11
CA THR A 150 12.50 1.61 -2.79
C THR A 150 13.09 2.98 -2.45
N GLY A 151 13.80 3.11 -1.34
CA GLY A 151 14.19 4.40 -0.75
C GLY A 151 12.99 5.26 -0.38
N ALA A 152 11.85 4.66 -0.02
CA ALA A 152 10.65 5.40 0.36
C ALA A 152 10.80 6.07 1.74
N SER A 153 10.30 7.28 1.85
CA SER A 153 10.26 8.05 3.10
C SER A 153 9.09 7.64 3.98
N GLU A 154 7.96 7.25 3.37
CA GLU A 154 6.75 6.84 4.09
C GLU A 154 6.04 5.65 3.44
N PHE A 155 5.21 4.97 4.25
CA PHE A 155 4.31 3.92 3.83
C PHE A 155 2.85 4.34 4.03
N ILE A 156 2.04 4.21 2.99
CA ILE A 156 0.59 4.30 3.07
C ILE A 156 0.06 2.88 3.20
N ILE A 157 -0.41 2.51 4.39
CA ILE A 157 -0.69 1.12 4.73
C ILE A 157 -2.18 0.78 4.59
N THR A 158 -2.46 -0.23 3.78
CA THR A 158 -3.78 -0.88 3.72
C THR A 158 -3.73 -2.22 4.43
N SER A 159 -4.67 -2.45 5.36
CA SER A 159 -4.92 -3.77 5.95
C SER A 159 -6.34 -4.21 5.57
N ASP A 160 -6.41 -5.21 4.69
CA ASP A 160 -7.63 -5.74 4.09
C ASP A 160 -7.84 -7.16 4.62
N VAL A 161 -8.41 -7.21 5.82
CA VAL A 161 -8.82 -8.43 6.51
C VAL A 161 -10.33 -8.38 6.73
N PHE A 162 -10.98 -9.53 6.67
CA PHE A 162 -12.44 -9.62 6.73
C PHE A 162 -13.04 -9.04 8.03
N ASN A 163 -12.43 -9.36 9.19
CA ASN A 163 -12.92 -8.93 10.49
C ASN A 163 -12.32 -7.59 10.90
N LYS A 164 -13.18 -6.65 11.33
CA LYS A 164 -12.77 -5.30 11.75
C LYS A 164 -11.77 -5.31 12.93
N ASN A 165 -11.96 -6.14 13.94
CA ASN A 165 -11.08 -6.19 15.11
C ASN A 165 -9.68 -6.70 14.72
N HIS A 166 -9.61 -7.64 13.78
CA HIS A 166 -8.32 -8.08 13.24
C HIS A 166 -7.61 -6.97 12.45
N LYS A 167 -8.36 -6.11 11.76
CA LYS A 167 -7.82 -4.94 11.06
C LYS A 167 -7.22 -3.94 12.03
N GLU A 168 -7.94 -3.60 13.10
CA GLU A 168 -7.48 -2.69 14.15
C GLU A 168 -6.22 -3.23 14.82
N ARG A 169 -6.23 -4.50 15.25
CA ARG A 169 -5.06 -5.19 15.81
C ARG A 169 -3.88 -5.22 14.85
N SER A 170 -4.12 -5.43 13.55
CA SER A 170 -3.06 -5.38 12.55
C SER A 170 -2.38 -4.00 12.55
N TYR A 171 -3.12 -2.91 12.60
CA TYR A 171 -2.52 -1.57 12.69
C TYR A 171 -1.76 -1.35 13.99
N GLU A 172 -2.30 -1.79 15.13
CA GLU A 172 -1.61 -1.71 16.42
C GLU A 172 -0.25 -2.42 16.39
N LEU A 173 -0.20 -3.63 15.85
CA LEU A 173 1.02 -4.41 15.71
C LEU A 173 2.02 -3.73 14.76
N ILE A 174 1.55 -3.19 13.63
CA ILE A 174 2.39 -2.46 12.67
C ILE A 174 3.03 -1.22 13.31
N MET A 175 2.31 -0.51 14.18
CA MET A 175 2.82 0.65 14.90
C MET A 175 3.70 0.29 16.11
N GLY A 176 3.91 -1.00 16.38
CA GLY A 176 4.70 -1.49 17.51
C GLY A 176 3.99 -1.36 18.86
N GLY A 177 2.66 -1.49 18.89
CA GLY A 177 1.86 -1.45 20.12
C GLY A 177 1.69 -0.06 20.73
N ARG A 178 2.01 1.01 20.00
CA ARG A 178 1.68 2.37 20.45
C ARG A 178 0.16 2.55 20.37
N SER A 179 -0.49 2.56 21.53
CA SER A 179 -1.89 2.94 21.68
C SER A 179 -2.14 4.29 21.01
N TRP A 180 -3.21 4.36 20.21
CA TRP A 180 -3.65 5.55 19.49
C TRP A 180 -4.08 6.65 20.49
N ASN A 181 -3.12 7.44 20.99
CA ASN A 181 -3.45 8.67 21.72
C ASN A 181 -3.83 9.72 20.68
N ASN A 182 -5.14 9.88 20.49
CA ASN A 182 -5.74 10.90 19.65
C ASN A 182 -5.55 12.28 20.29
N SER A 183 -4.33 12.82 20.24
CA SER A 183 -4.04 14.24 20.45
C SER A 183 -3.74 14.88 19.10
N GLY A 184 -4.65 14.73 18.14
CA GLY A 184 -4.57 15.40 16.86
C GLY A 184 -4.81 16.90 17.04
N THR A 185 -3.74 17.69 16.98
CA THR A 185 -3.81 19.06 16.46
C THR A 185 -3.37 19.00 15.01
N TYR A 186 -4.34 19.19 14.11
CA TYR A 186 -4.09 19.50 12.69
C TYR A 186 -3.42 20.86 12.55
#